data_AF-A0A7V6W565-F1
#
_entry.id   AF-A0A7V6W565-F1
#
_cell.length_a   1.000
_cell.length_b   1.000
_cell.length_c   1.000
_cell.angle_alpha   90.00
_cell.angle_beta   90.00
_cell.angle_gamma   90.00
#
_symmetry.space_group_name_H-M   'P 1'
#
loop_
_entity.id
_entity.type
_entity.pdbx_description
1 polymer ?
#
loop_
_entity_poly.entity_id
_entity_poly.type
_entity_poly.pdbx_seq_one_letter_code
_entity_poly.pdbx_strand_id
1 'polypeptide(L)'
;LPGIADPIAKGLVRFGCSASKEVDNTSQGSVFCFIDVTTGSYGNPQQDTSDGRRIHPQEHPDTGAPLTGQIPRWKEVRQLIIKICDYMPELEYLGFDIAVSDKGIKIIEINSLPEMTDYQIAGPLKKDPWYGKLWQRAVEKKQPLQPPSRIGDS
;
A
#
# COMPACT_ATOMS: atom_id res chain seq x y z
N LEU A 1 -9.97 11.99 1.63
CA LEU A 1 -10.50 11.91 3.02
C LEU A 1 -10.24 13.23 3.74
N PRO A 2 -11.25 13.91 4.32
CA PRO A 2 -11.05 15.20 4.98
C PRO A 2 -9.95 15.17 6.05
N GLY A 3 -9.04 16.16 6.03
CA GLY A 3 -7.93 16.28 6.98
C GLY A 3 -6.87 15.16 6.88
N ILE A 4 -6.79 14.45 5.74
CA ILE A 4 -5.62 13.66 5.37
C ILE A 4 -4.81 14.48 4.37
N ALA A 5 -3.52 14.67 4.65
CA ALA A 5 -2.64 15.51 3.85
C ALA A 5 -2.15 14.81 2.57
N ASP A 6 -1.76 13.54 2.67
CA ASP A 6 -1.31 12.73 1.53
C ASP A 6 -2.41 11.73 1.12
N PRO A 7 -2.90 11.74 -0.14
CA PRO A 7 -3.88 10.77 -0.59
C PRO A 7 -3.34 9.33 -0.61
N ILE A 8 -2.02 9.13 -0.65
CA ILE A 8 -1.40 7.80 -0.63
C ILE A 8 -1.22 7.33 0.81
N ALA A 9 -1.88 6.23 1.17
CA ALA A 9 -1.90 5.71 2.54
C ALA A 9 -0.55 5.11 2.96
N LYS A 10 -0.10 4.11 2.20
CA LYS A 10 1.13 3.34 2.43
C LYS A 10 1.64 2.78 1.10
N GLY A 11 2.90 2.39 1.10
CA GLY A 11 3.53 1.64 0.02
C GLY A 11 4.60 0.72 0.58
N LEU A 12 4.88 -0.33 -0.15
CA LEU A 12 6.00 -1.23 0.08
C LEU A 12 6.67 -1.53 -1.25
N VAL A 13 7.97 -1.83 -1.19
CA VAL A 13 8.72 -2.37 -2.31
C VAL A 13 9.08 -3.81 -1.99
N ARG A 14 8.87 -4.71 -2.96
CA ARG A 14 9.24 -6.12 -2.87
C ARG A 14 10.47 -6.37 -3.75
N PHE A 15 11.42 -7.11 -3.21
CA PHE A 15 12.61 -7.58 -3.89
C PHE A 15 12.48 -9.08 -4.07
N GLY A 16 12.36 -9.52 -5.33
CA GLY A 16 12.31 -10.93 -5.67
C GLY A 16 13.63 -11.61 -5.31
N CYS A 17 13.53 -12.78 -4.70
CA CYS A 17 14.69 -13.59 -4.35
C CYS A 17 14.54 -15.03 -4.86
N SER A 18 15.66 -15.77 -4.91
CA SER A 18 15.68 -17.18 -5.29
C SER A 18 14.76 -18.03 -4.41
N ALA A 19 14.61 -17.66 -3.12
CA ALA A 19 13.71 -18.32 -2.19
C ALA A 19 12.22 -18.13 -2.54
N SER A 20 11.83 -16.99 -3.11
CA SER A 20 10.45 -16.70 -3.54
C SER A 20 10.07 -17.31 -4.89
N LYS A 21 11.02 -17.90 -5.62
CA LYS A 21 10.82 -18.45 -6.98
C LYS A 21 10.14 -17.40 -7.90
N GLU A 22 9.19 -17.83 -8.73
CA GLU A 22 8.46 -17.00 -9.71
C GLU A 22 7.27 -16.22 -9.10
N VAL A 23 7.11 -16.21 -7.77
CA VAL A 23 5.89 -15.70 -7.11
C VAL A 23 6.20 -14.45 -6.29
N ASP A 24 5.48 -13.35 -6.59
CA ASP A 24 5.60 -12.07 -5.88
C ASP A 24 4.71 -12.02 -4.61
N ASN A 25 4.88 -13.01 -3.73
CA ASN A 25 4.13 -13.08 -2.47
C ASN A 25 5.08 -12.99 -1.27
N THR A 26 4.81 -12.03 -0.38
CA THR A 26 5.54 -11.75 0.86
C THR A 26 5.73 -13.00 1.73
N SER A 27 4.77 -13.92 1.71
CA SER A 27 4.78 -15.17 2.49
C SER A 27 5.74 -16.27 1.97
N GLN A 28 6.41 -16.06 0.84
CA GLN A 28 7.36 -17.04 0.28
C GLN A 28 8.82 -16.56 0.30
N GLY A 29 9.14 -15.62 1.20
CA GLY A 29 10.52 -15.25 1.48
C GLY A 29 11.10 -14.14 0.62
N SER A 30 10.27 -13.42 -0.14
CA SER A 30 10.67 -12.15 -0.74
C SER A 30 11.04 -11.15 0.36
N VAL A 31 12.07 -10.35 0.11
CA VAL A 31 12.41 -9.25 1.02
C VAL A 31 11.53 -8.05 0.66
N PHE A 32 10.98 -7.35 1.65
CA PHE A 32 10.26 -6.12 1.41
C PHE A 32 10.69 -4.99 2.35
N CYS A 33 10.48 -3.75 1.90
CA CYS A 33 10.69 -2.54 2.68
C CYS A 33 9.46 -1.66 2.59
N PHE A 34 9.09 -1.00 3.69
CA PHE A 34 8.10 0.07 3.62
C PHE A 34 8.69 1.29 2.91
N ILE A 35 7.87 1.93 2.10
CA ILE A 35 8.19 3.17 1.41
C ILE A 35 7.66 4.33 2.24
N ASP A 36 8.49 5.32 2.54
CA ASP A 36 7.99 6.65 2.87
C ASP A 36 7.32 7.20 1.62
N VAL A 37 6.00 7.18 1.63
CA VAL A 37 5.21 7.55 0.45
C VAL A 37 5.49 8.99 0.02
N THR A 38 5.89 9.89 0.93
CA THR A 38 6.18 11.28 0.60
C THR A 38 7.46 11.41 -0.21
N THR A 39 8.52 10.70 0.20
CA THR A 39 9.87 10.86 -0.34
C THR A 39 10.26 9.79 -1.36
N GLY A 40 9.62 8.62 -1.30
CA GLY A 40 9.99 7.44 -2.08
C GLY A 40 11.17 6.68 -1.49
N SER A 41 11.65 7.09 -0.32
CA SER A 41 12.71 6.39 0.38
C SER A 41 12.19 5.08 0.95
N TYR A 42 13.01 4.02 0.93
CA TYR A 42 12.69 2.73 1.53
C TYR A 42 13.85 2.24 2.38
N GLY A 43 13.53 1.42 3.38
CA GLY A 43 14.49 0.77 4.27
C GLY A 43 13.79 -0.09 5.31
N ASN A 44 14.53 -0.51 6.34
CA ASN A 44 14.07 -1.44 7.37
C ASN A 44 13.50 -2.75 6.78
N PRO A 45 14.35 -3.50 6.05
CA PRO A 45 13.93 -4.70 5.34
C PRO A 45 13.35 -5.75 6.27
N GLN A 46 12.38 -6.48 5.74
CA GLN A 46 11.72 -7.59 6.40
C GLN A 46 11.63 -8.77 5.45
N GLN A 47 11.83 -9.96 5.98
CA GLN A 47 11.73 -11.20 5.24
C GLN A 47 11.17 -12.31 6.13
N ASP A 48 10.19 -13.03 5.62
CA ASP A 48 9.67 -14.24 6.26
C ASP A 48 10.49 -15.45 5.83
N THR A 49 10.97 -16.22 6.80
CA THR A 49 11.73 -17.46 6.56
C THR A 49 10.78 -18.65 6.53
N SER A 50 11.22 -19.74 5.88
CA SER A 50 10.42 -20.96 5.74
C SER A 50 10.02 -21.64 7.07
N ASP A 51 10.71 -21.31 8.16
CA ASP A 51 10.39 -21.75 9.52
C ASP A 51 9.46 -20.79 10.28
N GLY A 52 8.87 -19.82 9.58
CA GLY A 52 7.86 -18.90 10.12
C GLY A 52 8.42 -17.74 10.94
N ARG A 53 9.74 -17.52 10.93
CA ARG A 53 10.36 -16.36 11.59
C ARG A 53 10.40 -15.15 10.67
N ARG A 54 10.45 -13.96 11.28
CA ARG A 54 10.75 -12.72 10.56
C ARG A 54 12.17 -12.27 10.85
N ILE A 55 12.91 -11.97 9.79
CA ILE A 55 14.28 -11.47 9.88
C ILE A 55 14.42 -10.11 9.18
N HIS A 56 15.53 -9.42 9.48
CA HIS A 56 15.84 -8.08 8.99
C HIS A 56 17.22 -8.06 8.29
N PRO A 57 17.32 -8.61 7.07
CA PRO A 57 18.60 -8.74 6.37
C PRO A 57 19.14 -7.36 5.97
N GLN A 58 20.44 -7.10 6.15
CA GLN A 58 21.01 -5.79 5.73
C GLN A 58 21.19 -5.69 4.21
N GLU A 59 21.38 -6.83 3.56
CA GLU A 59 21.66 -6.95 2.13
C GLU A 59 20.73 -7.98 1.49
N HIS A 60 20.48 -7.83 0.19
CA HIS A 60 19.67 -8.77 -0.58
C HIS A 60 20.35 -10.15 -0.62
N PRO A 61 19.64 -11.23 -0.28
CA PRO A 61 20.25 -12.55 -0.08
C PRO A 61 20.93 -13.11 -1.32
N ASP A 62 20.47 -12.76 -2.53
CA ASP A 62 21.04 -13.28 -3.77
C ASP A 62 22.08 -12.37 -4.43
N THR A 63 22.04 -11.05 -4.15
CA THR A 63 22.82 -10.07 -4.92
C THR A 63 23.80 -9.28 -4.05
N GLY A 64 23.65 -9.33 -2.73
CA GLY A 64 24.39 -8.47 -1.80
C GLY A 64 24.02 -6.98 -1.92
N ALA A 65 23.01 -6.64 -2.73
CA ALA A 65 22.61 -5.25 -2.92
C ALA A 65 22.03 -4.67 -1.62
N PRO A 66 22.28 -3.39 -1.31
CA PRO A 66 21.70 -2.75 -0.13
C PRO A 66 20.17 -2.69 -0.21
N LEU A 67 19.50 -2.99 0.90
CA LEU A 67 18.04 -2.94 1.03
C LEU A 67 17.54 -1.61 1.59
N THR A 68 18.20 -0.53 1.18
CA THR A 68 17.87 0.85 1.52
C THR A 68 18.14 1.73 0.31
N GLY A 69 17.31 2.75 0.10
CA GLY A 69 17.45 3.61 -1.08
C GLY A 69 16.21 4.43 -1.35
N GLN A 70 16.06 4.83 -2.61
CA GLN A 70 14.92 5.61 -3.08
C GLN A 70 14.37 5.01 -4.38
N ILE A 71 13.05 4.93 -4.50
CA ILE A 71 12.39 4.44 -5.71
C ILE A 71 12.69 5.40 -6.87
N PRO A 72 13.24 4.91 -8.01
CA PRO A 72 13.47 5.74 -9.18
C PRO A 72 12.17 6.42 -9.63
N ARG A 73 12.23 7.64 -10.17
CA ARG A 73 11.06 8.35 -10.72
C ARG A 73 9.87 8.46 -9.75
N TRP A 74 10.08 8.41 -8.44
CA TRP A 74 8.99 8.38 -7.46
C TRP A 74 7.97 9.51 -7.61
N LYS A 75 8.43 10.72 -7.94
CA LYS A 75 7.55 11.86 -8.22
C LYS A 75 6.59 11.58 -9.38
N GLU A 76 7.07 10.97 -10.46
CA GLU A 76 6.26 10.60 -11.62
C GLU A 76 5.28 9.47 -11.26
N VAL A 77 5.71 8.48 -10.46
CA VAL A 77 4.85 7.40 -9.94
C VAL A 77 3.69 7.99 -9.14
N ARG A 78 3.97 8.86 -8.17
CA ARG A 78 2.93 9.54 -7.36
C ARG A 78 1.95 10.31 -8.24
N GLN A 79 2.46 11.10 -9.20
CA GLN A 79 1.62 11.87 -10.10
C GLN A 79 0.72 10.97 -10.96
N LEU A 80 1.22 9.82 -11.41
CA LEU A 80 0.44 8.85 -12.17
C LEU A 80 -0.68 8.25 -11.33
N ILE A 81 -0.38 7.79 -10.11
CA ILE A 81 -1.37 7.23 -9.17
C ILE A 81 -2.48 8.24 -8.88
N ILE A 82 -2.11 9.47 -8.51
CA ILE A 82 -3.08 10.52 -8.17
C ILE A 82 -3.98 10.83 -9.37
N LYS A 83 -3.43 10.97 -10.58
CA LYS A 83 -4.21 11.21 -11.80
C LYS A 83 -5.22 10.09 -12.08
N ILE A 84 -4.87 8.84 -11.82
CA ILE A 84 -5.77 7.70 -12.02
C ILE A 84 -6.90 7.72 -10.98
N CYS A 85 -6.57 7.98 -9.71
CA CYS A 85 -7.57 8.10 -8.66
C CYS A 85 -8.53 9.28 -8.90
N ASP A 86 -8.01 10.42 -9.36
CA ASP A 86 -8.83 11.61 -9.69
C ASP A 86 -9.75 11.36 -10.90
N TYR A 87 -9.38 10.44 -11.79
CA TYR A 87 -10.19 10.03 -12.93
C TYR A 87 -11.33 9.06 -12.56
N MET A 88 -11.23 8.35 -11.42
CA MET A 88 -12.24 7.39 -10.93
C MET A 88 -12.65 7.71 -9.48
N PRO A 89 -13.25 8.88 -9.22
CA PRO A 89 -13.53 9.38 -7.87
C PRO A 89 -14.56 8.52 -7.10
N GLU A 90 -15.31 7.65 -7.78
CA GLU A 90 -16.25 6.71 -7.17
C GLU A 90 -15.54 5.57 -6.41
N LEU A 91 -14.27 5.30 -6.73
CA LEU A 91 -13.44 4.29 -6.08
C LEU A 91 -12.66 4.94 -4.93
N GLU A 92 -13.08 4.65 -3.69
CA GLU A 92 -12.52 5.33 -2.50
C GLU A 92 -11.17 4.78 -2.04
N TYR A 93 -10.81 3.57 -2.48
CA TYR A 93 -9.58 2.91 -2.10
C TYR A 93 -9.12 1.98 -3.22
N LEU A 94 -7.87 2.14 -3.62
CA LEU A 94 -7.23 1.37 -4.69
C LEU A 94 -5.82 0.98 -4.24
N GLY A 95 -5.42 -0.24 -4.56
CA GLY A 95 -4.03 -0.68 -4.51
C GLY A 95 -3.44 -0.75 -5.90
N PHE A 96 -2.15 -0.47 -6.01
CA PHE A 96 -1.44 -0.44 -7.28
C PHE A 96 -0.19 -1.29 -7.19
N ASP A 97 -0.05 -2.21 -8.14
CA ASP A 97 1.19 -2.96 -8.35
C ASP A 97 1.92 -2.30 -9.52
N ILE A 98 3.13 -1.78 -9.23
CA ILE A 98 3.86 -0.91 -10.15
C ILE A 98 5.29 -1.41 -10.31
N ALA A 99 5.69 -1.68 -11.55
CA ALA A 99 7.08 -1.85 -11.91
C ALA A 99 7.70 -0.50 -12.27
N VAL A 100 8.85 -0.21 -11.67
CA VAL A 100 9.56 1.06 -11.85
C VAL A 100 11.00 0.79 -12.23
N SER A 101 11.49 1.48 -13.26
CA SER A 101 12.88 1.44 -13.69
C SER A 101 13.31 2.79 -14.27
N ASP A 102 14.61 2.93 -14.54
CA ASP A 102 15.14 4.12 -15.21
C ASP A 102 14.56 4.32 -16.62
N LYS A 103 14.07 3.24 -17.27
CA LYS A 103 13.45 3.29 -18.60
C LYS A 103 11.98 3.74 -18.57
N GLY A 104 11.32 3.67 -17.43
CA GLY A 104 9.92 4.08 -17.30
C GLY A 104 9.16 3.37 -16.18
N ILE A 105 7.87 3.72 -16.11
CA ILE A 105 6.91 3.25 -15.12
C ILE A 105 5.85 2.41 -15.82
N LYS A 106 5.52 1.25 -15.26
CA LYS A 106 4.44 0.38 -15.75
C LYS A 106 3.54 -0.03 -14.60
N ILE A 107 2.24 0.19 -14.77
CA ILE A 107 1.21 -0.37 -13.89
C ILE A 107 0.97 -1.81 -14.32
N ILE A 108 1.14 -2.74 -13.38
CA ILE A 108 0.92 -4.18 -13.58
C ILE A 108 -0.54 -4.51 -13.28
N GLU A 109 -1.03 -4.05 -12.12
CA GLU A 109 -2.39 -4.32 -11.64
C GLU A 109 -2.94 -3.13 -10.84
N ILE A 110 -4.27 -2.97 -10.87
CA ILE A 110 -5.01 -2.07 -9.98
C ILE A 110 -6.07 -2.90 -9.26
N ASN A 111 -6.01 -2.91 -7.93
CA ASN A 111 -6.91 -3.68 -7.07
C ASN A 111 -7.89 -2.73 -6.37
N SER A 112 -9.20 -2.95 -6.51
CA SER A 112 -10.23 -2.18 -5.80
C SER A 112 -10.40 -2.58 -4.33
N LEU A 113 -9.83 -3.73 -3.94
CA LEU A 113 -9.78 -4.25 -2.58
C LEU A 113 -8.41 -4.88 -2.34
N PRO A 114 -7.35 -4.07 -2.24
CA PRO A 114 -6.01 -4.63 -2.04
C PRO A 114 -5.90 -5.25 -0.65
N GLU A 115 -5.11 -6.31 -0.59
CA GLU A 115 -4.76 -6.95 0.67
C GLU A 115 -4.05 -5.95 1.60
N MET A 116 -4.34 -6.03 2.90
CA MET A 116 -3.77 -5.13 3.92
C MET A 116 -2.84 -5.84 4.91
N THR A 117 -2.61 -7.14 4.73
CA THR A 117 -1.89 -8.00 5.67
C THR A 117 -0.48 -7.47 5.96
N ASP A 118 0.28 -7.13 4.92
CA ASP A 118 1.64 -6.60 5.08
C ASP A 118 1.65 -5.26 5.82
N TYR A 119 0.63 -4.42 5.63
CA TYR A 119 0.53 -3.13 6.32
C TYR A 119 0.23 -3.25 7.82
N GLN A 120 -0.32 -4.38 8.29
CA GLN A 120 -0.51 -4.65 9.72
C GLN A 120 0.81 -4.92 10.43
N ILE A 121 1.86 -5.29 9.70
CA ILE A 121 3.20 -5.48 10.23
C ILE A 121 3.77 -4.14 10.72
N ALA A 122 3.43 -3.03 10.04
CA ALA A 122 3.77 -1.68 10.47
C ALA A 122 2.92 -1.19 11.67
N GLY A 123 1.94 -1.98 12.13
CA GLY A 123 1.12 -1.68 13.30
C GLY A 123 -0.39 -1.74 13.03
N PRO A 124 -1.22 -1.56 14.09
CA PRO A 124 -2.66 -1.72 13.98
C PRO A 124 -3.31 -0.67 13.06
N LEU A 125 -3.92 -1.11 11.95
CA LEU A 125 -4.52 -0.21 10.95
C LEU A 125 -5.59 0.72 11.53
N LYS A 126 -6.39 0.27 12.51
CA LYS A 126 -7.40 1.14 13.14
C LYS A 126 -6.79 2.35 13.87
N LYS A 127 -5.54 2.23 14.34
CA LYS A 127 -4.81 3.32 15.01
C LYS A 127 -4.07 4.22 14.02
N ASP A 128 -3.89 3.77 12.78
CA ASP A 128 -3.29 4.58 11.73
C ASP A 128 -4.26 5.72 11.33
N PRO A 129 -3.81 6.99 11.25
CA PRO A 129 -4.70 8.11 10.95
C PRO A 129 -5.43 7.98 9.62
N TRP A 130 -4.79 7.41 8.61
CA TRP A 130 -5.34 7.25 7.28
C TRP A 130 -6.39 6.13 7.28
N TYR A 131 -6.01 4.93 7.71
CA TYR A 131 -6.92 3.77 7.73
C TYR A 131 -8.03 3.90 8.77
N GLY A 132 -7.77 4.56 9.91
CA GLY A 132 -8.78 4.86 10.92
C GLY A 132 -9.90 5.74 10.37
N LYS A 133 -9.55 6.75 9.56
CA LYS A 133 -10.55 7.60 8.87
C LYS A 133 -11.29 6.85 7.76
N LEU A 134 -10.60 6.03 6.97
CA LEU A 134 -11.26 5.18 5.97
C LEU A 134 -12.27 4.25 6.65
N TRP A 135 -11.88 3.61 7.75
CA TRP A 135 -12.74 2.76 8.56
C TRP A 135 -13.97 3.52 9.10
N GLN A 136 -13.76 4.69 9.70
CA GLN A 136 -14.86 5.51 10.23
C GLN A 136 -15.87 5.85 9.13
N ARG A 137 -15.39 6.31 7.98
CA ARG A 137 -16.24 6.63 6.81
C ARG A 137 -17.00 5.41 6.31
N ALA A 138 -16.36 4.25 6.23
CA ALA A 138 -17.00 3.00 5.80
C ALA A 138 -18.11 2.57 6.78
N VAL A 139 -17.92 2.78 8.09
CA VAL A 139 -18.96 2.52 9.11
C VAL A 139 -20.13 3.50 8.99
N GLU A 140 -19.85 4.80 8.80
CA GLU A 140 -20.88 5.84 8.62
C GLU A 140 -21.78 5.53 7.41
N LYS A 141 -21.20 5.06 6.30
CA LYS A 141 -21.96 4.63 5.11
C LYS A 141 -22.86 3.42 5.34
N LYS A 142 -22.55 2.57 6.32
CA LYS A 142 -23.34 1.38 6.66
C LYS A 142 -24.48 1.69 7.63
N GLN A 143 -24.52 2.88 8.24
CA GLN A 143 -25.66 3.27 9.05
C GLN A 143 -26.91 3.35 8.17
N PRO A 144 -28.05 2.77 8.59
CA PRO A 144 -29.26 2.82 7.79
C PRO A 144 -29.62 4.29 7.54
N LEU A 145 -29.91 4.63 6.28
CA LEU A 145 -30.53 5.90 5.93
C LEU A 145 -31.74 6.08 6.85
N GLN A 146 -31.82 7.21 7.54
CA GLN A 146 -33.05 7.52 8.26
C GLN A 146 -34.20 7.42 7.26
N PRO A 147 -35.30 6.71 7.58
CA PRO A 147 -36.43 6.67 6.69
C PRO A 147 -36.88 8.12 6.44
N PRO A 148 -37.24 8.48 5.20
CA PRO A 148 -37.67 9.84 4.90
C PRO A 148 -38.78 10.23 5.87
N SER A 149 -38.69 11.43 6.44
CA SER A 149 -39.74 11.99 7.29
C SER A 149 -41.07 11.88 6.56
N ARG A 150 -42.07 11.24 7.18
CA ARG A 150 -43.41 11.15 6.60
C ARG A 150 -43.87 12.56 6.31
N ILE A 151 -44.13 12.85 5.03
CA ILE A 151 -44.82 14.07 4.62
C ILE A 151 -46.26 13.92 5.13
N GLY A 152 -46.63 14.71 6.13
CA GLY A 152 -48.03 14.87 6.53
C GLY A 152 -48.40 14.42 7.94
N ASP A 153 -47.69 14.91 8.96
CA ASP A 153 -48.28 15.08 10.30
C ASP A 153 -48.42 16.59 10.56
N SER A 154 -49.46 17.19 9.96
CA SER A 154 -49.95 18.54 10.26
C SER A 154 -51.46 18.55 10.22
#